data_AF-A0A9D5W487-F1
#
_entry.id   AF-A0A9D5W487-F1
#
_cell.length_a   1.000
_cell.length_b   1.000
_cell.length_c   1.000
_cell.angle_alpha   90.00
_cell.angle_beta   90.00
_cell.angle_gamma   90.00
#
_symmetry.space_group_name_H-M   'P 1'
#
loop_
_entity.id
_entity.type
_entity.pdbx_description
1 polymer ?
#
loop_
_entity_poly.entity_id
_entity_poly.type
_entity_poly.pdbx_seq_one_letter_code
_entity_poly.pdbx_strand_id
1 'polypeptide(L)' 'TLQRRMRGAPAEGVVHAKTGTMQGVSALSGYVTGRDGKPYALAVIVNGPCAPGGAHALQDQICSLIAAYSAD' A
#
# COMPACT_ATOMS: atom_id res chain seq x y z
N THR A 1 5.54 5.09 -9.71
CA THR A 1 4.33 4.26 -9.93
C THR A 1 3.21 4.55 -8.93
N LEU A 2 3.50 5.10 -7.74
CA LEU A 2 2.46 5.48 -6.77
C LEU A 2 1.79 6.84 -7.03
N GLN A 3 2.32 7.67 -7.93
CA GLN A 3 1.85 9.06 -8.17
C GLN A 3 0.34 9.22 -8.46
N ARG A 4 -0.32 8.16 -8.93
CA ARG A 4 -1.78 8.12 -9.21
C ARG A 4 -2.58 7.26 -8.23
N ARG A 5 -1.93 6.63 -7.24
CA ARG A 5 -2.56 5.76 -6.23
C ARG A 5 -2.80 6.53 -4.94
N MET A 6 -3.77 6.07 -4.17
CA MET A 6 -4.06 6.54 -2.81
C MET A 6 -4.41 8.04 -2.67
N ARG A 7 -4.82 8.71 -3.76
CA ARG A 7 -5.25 10.12 -3.73
C ARG A 7 -6.57 10.27 -2.96
N GLY A 8 -6.66 11.26 -2.10
CA GLY A 8 -7.81 11.52 -1.23
C GLY A 8 -7.98 10.51 -0.08
N ALA A 9 -7.00 9.63 0.15
CA ALA A 9 -7.02 8.63 1.21
C ALA A 9 -5.96 8.96 2.29
N PRO A 10 -6.06 8.40 3.51
CA PRO A 10 -5.06 8.59 4.56
C PRO A 10 -3.62 8.26 4.14
N ALA A 11 -3.47 7.33 3.18
CA ALA A 11 -2.18 6.94 2.63
C ALA A 11 -1.60 7.92 1.59
N GLU A 12 -2.29 9.00 1.23
CA GLU A 12 -1.77 9.99 0.29
C GLU A 12 -0.51 10.67 0.85
N GLY A 13 0.59 10.64 0.08
CA GLY A 13 1.83 11.36 0.44
C GLY A 13 2.64 10.78 1.61
N VAL A 14 2.12 9.77 2.32
CA VAL A 14 2.78 9.15 3.49
C VAL A 14 3.31 7.73 3.23
N VAL A 15 3.16 7.24 1.99
CA VAL A 15 3.63 5.91 1.57
C VAL A 15 4.87 6.02 0.68
N HIS A 16 5.98 5.48 1.16
CA HIS A 16 7.22 5.32 0.41
C HIS A 16 7.48 3.85 0.14
N ALA A 17 7.03 3.37 -1.02
CA ALA A 17 7.11 1.97 -1.37
C ALA A 17 7.45 1.74 -2.85
N LYS A 18 8.02 0.57 -3.11
CA LYS A 18 8.30 0.06 -4.45
C LYS A 18 7.21 -0.91 -4.88
N THR A 19 6.75 -0.74 -6.11
CA THR A 19 5.80 -1.65 -6.76
C THR A 19 6.56 -2.71 -7.58
N GLY A 20 6.08 -3.94 -7.58
CA GLY A 20 6.46 -5.00 -8.50
C GLY A 20 5.23 -5.61 -9.17
N THR A 21 5.27 -5.84 -10.48
CA THR A 21 4.15 -6.42 -11.23
C THR A 21 4.69 -7.39 -12.27
N MET A 22 4.17 -8.61 -12.26
CA MET A 22 4.43 -9.64 -13.27
C MET A 22 3.11 -10.35 -13.59
N GLN A 23 3.11 -11.23 -14.60
CA GLN A 23 1.92 -12.00 -14.92
C GLN A 23 1.50 -12.87 -13.72
N GLY A 24 0.29 -12.64 -13.21
CA GLY A 24 -0.24 -13.34 -12.03
C GLY A 24 0.36 -12.92 -10.69
N VAL A 25 1.17 -11.84 -10.62
CA VAL A 25 1.80 -11.37 -9.38
C VAL A 25 1.74 -9.84 -9.28
N SER A 26 1.34 -9.34 -8.12
CA SER A 26 1.45 -7.92 -7.77
C SER A 26 2.01 -7.76 -6.36
N ALA A 27 3.03 -6.92 -6.23
CA ALA A 27 3.74 -6.69 -4.98
C ALA A 27 3.87 -5.19 -4.67
N LEU A 28 3.83 -4.85 -3.38
CA LEU A 28 4.13 -3.55 -2.83
C LEU A 28 4.93 -3.71 -1.54
N SER A 29 6.11 -3.08 -1.46
CA SER A 29 6.96 -3.14 -0.27
C SER A 29 7.59 -1.79 0.05
N GLY A 30 7.63 -1.42 1.32
CA GLY A 30 8.22 -0.17 1.77
C GLY A 30 7.70 0.26 3.13
N TYR A 31 7.50 1.56 3.30
CA TYR A 31 7.10 2.16 4.56
C TYR A 31 5.84 3.02 4.40
N VAL A 32 5.01 3.02 5.44
CA VAL A 32 3.88 3.95 5.62
C VAL A 32 4.11 4.68 6.94
N THR A 33 4.00 6.00 6.94
CA THR A 33 3.96 6.77 8.20
C THR A 33 2.55 6.72 8.78
N GLY A 34 2.40 6.21 10.00
CA GLY A 34 1.12 6.15 10.72
C GLY A 34 0.71 7.50 11.28
N ARG A 35 -0.50 7.58 11.85
CA ARG A 35 -1.05 8.80 12.47
C ARG A 35 -0.26 9.24 13.69
N ASP A 36 0.39 8.31 14.38
CA ASP A 36 1.32 8.55 15.48
C ASP A 36 2.71 9.08 15.02
N GLY A 37 2.91 9.30 13.72
CA GLY A 37 4.16 9.77 13.14
C GLY A 37 5.25 8.69 13.04
N LYS A 38 4.96 7.45 13.42
CA LYS A 38 5.94 6.36 13.36
C LYS A 38 5.95 5.70 11.97
N PRO A 39 7.11 5.30 11.45
CA PRO A 39 7.19 4.53 10.22
C PRO A 39 6.85 3.05 10.49
N TYR A 40 5.97 2.50 9.68
CA TYR A 40 5.60 1.09 9.68
C TYR A 40 6.10 0.42 8.39
N ALA A 41 6.87 -0.65 8.53
CA ALA A 41 7.32 -1.44 7.39
C ALA A 41 6.21 -2.37 6.89
N LEU A 42 6.11 -2.54 5.58
CA LEU A 42 5.16 -3.47 4.96
C LEU A 42 5.76 -4.18 3.74
N ALA A 43 5.27 -5.40 3.52
CA ALA A 43 5.46 -6.14 2.28
C ALA A 43 4.18 -6.92 1.98
N VAL A 44 3.51 -6.54 0.89
CA VAL A 44 2.27 -7.18 0.42
C VAL A 44 2.58 -7.84 -0.92
N ILE A 45 2.42 -9.16 -0.99
CA ILE A 45 2.62 -9.95 -2.20
C ILE A 45 1.31 -10.69 -2.48
N VAL A 46 0.74 -10.43 -3.66
CA VAL A 46 -0.49 -11.07 -4.13
C VAL A 46 -0.13 -11.94 -5.33
N ASN A 47 -0.35 -13.25 -5.19
CA ASN A 47 -0.12 -14.24 -6.24
C ASN A 47 -1.44 -14.85 -6.71
N GLY A 48 -1.50 -15.23 -7.99
CA GLY A 48 -2.67 -15.87 -8.59
C GLY A 48 -3.62 -14.89 -9.30
N PRO A 49 -4.73 -15.40 -9.87
CA PRO A 49 -5.68 -14.57 -10.59
C PRO A 49 -6.38 -13.59 -9.64
N CYS A 50 -6.37 -12.31 -10.00
CA CYS A 50 -7.14 -11.26 -9.34
C CYS A 50 -7.98 -10.51 -10.39
N ALA A 51 -9.10 -9.94 -9.97
CA ALA A 51 -9.83 -9.00 -10.81
C ALA A 51 -8.89 -7.87 -11.29
N PRO A 52 -9.08 -7.31 -12.49
CA PRO A 52 -8.26 -6.20 -12.97
C PRO A 52 -8.19 -5.07 -11.93
N GLY A 53 -6.98 -4.73 -11.49
CA GLY A 53 -6.74 -3.71 -10.46
C GLY A 53 -7.03 -4.15 -9.02
N GLY A 54 -7.60 -5.32 -8.78
CA GLY A 54 -7.96 -5.80 -7.44
C GLY A 54 -6.77 -5.93 -6.48
N ALA A 55 -5.63 -6.42 -6.96
CA ALA A 55 -4.42 -6.47 -6.15
C ALA A 55 -3.89 -5.08 -5.75
N HIS A 56 -4.00 -4.09 -6.64
CA HIS A 56 -3.63 -2.71 -6.31
C HIS A 56 -4.61 -2.09 -5.31
N ALA A 57 -5.90 -2.34 -5.46
CA ALA A 57 -6.91 -1.88 -4.50
C ALA A 57 -6.66 -2.45 -3.09
N LEU A 58 -6.39 -3.75 -2.99
CA LEU A 58 -6.05 -4.39 -1.71
C LEU A 58 -4.80 -3.76 -1.07
N GLN A 59 -3.74 -3.58 -1.85
CA GLN A 59 -2.51 -2.92 -1.39
C GLN A 59 -2.78 -1.48 -0.91
N ASP A 60 -3.59 -0.71 -1.62
CA ASP A 60 -3.95 0.68 -1.26
C ASP A 60 -4.79 0.73 0.02
N GLN A 61 -5.68 -0.25 0.22
CA GLN A 61 -6.47 -0.39 1.44
C GLN A 61 -5.58 -0.72 2.65
N ILE A 62 -4.63 -1.66 2.51
CA ILE A 62 -3.68 -1.99 3.57
C ILE A 62 -2.84 -0.76 3.96
N CYS A 63 -2.32 -0.03 2.97
CA CYS A 63 -1.59 1.21 3.21
C CYS A 63 -2.45 2.25 3.96
N SER A 64 -3.72 2.40 3.58
CA SER A 64 -4.64 3.35 4.22
C SER A 64 -4.96 2.96 5.67
N LEU A 65 -5.09 1.66 5.96
CA LEU A 65 -5.28 1.16 7.32
C LEU A 65 -4.06 1.47 8.19
N ILE A 66 -2.84 1.22 7.69
CA ILE A 66 -1.60 1.52 8.41
C ILE A 66 -1.44 3.04 8.59
N ALA A 67 -1.74 3.85 7.58
CA ALA A 67 -1.65 5.31 7.68
C ALA A 67 -2.64 5.89 8.71
N ALA A 68 -3.81 5.27 8.87
CA ALA A 68 -4.79 5.66 9.87
C ALA A 68 -4.49 5.12 11.29
N TYR A 69 -3.56 4.17 11.41
CA TYR A 69 -3.22 3.51 12.67
C TYR A 69 -2.41 4.42 13.59
N SER A 70 -2.63 4.26 14.90
CA SER A 70 -1.90 4.90 16.00
C SER A 70 -1.68 3.84 17.08
N ALA A 71 -0.44 3.67 17.55
CA ALA A 71 -0.16 2.88 18.73
C ALA A 71 -0.22 3.80 19.96
N ASP A 72 -1.38 3.84 20.61
CA ASP A 72 -1.58 4.45 21.94
C ASP A 72 -0.95 3.59 23.05
#